data_AF-A0A2M7CHQ9-F1
#
_entry.id   AF-A0A2M7CHQ9-F1
#
_cell.length_a   1.000
_cell.length_b   1.000
_cell.length_c   1.000
_cell.angle_alpha   90.00
_cell.angle_beta   90.00
_cell.angle_gamma   90.00
#
_symmetry.space_group_name_H-M   'P 1'
#
loop_
_entity.id
_entity.type
_entity.pdbx_description
1 polymer ?
#
loop_
_entity_poly.entity_id
_entity_poly.type
_entity_poly.pdbx_seq_one_letter_code
_entity_poly.pdbx_strand_id
1 'polypeptide(L)' 'PVVLLDDIMSELDENRRHRLFKLFSQDQVILTTADTAGMEKKVLKKAKIIKL' A
#
# COMPACT_ATOMS: atom_id res chain seq x y z
N PRO A 1 14.05 -5.37 -4.66
CA PRO A 1 13.63 -4.79 -5.98
C PRO A 1 12.63 -3.66 -5.75
N VAL A 2 12.31 -2.84 -6.76
CA VAL A 2 11.19 -1.88 -6.61
C VAL A 2 9.90 -2.58 -7.04
N VAL A 3 8.90 -2.58 -6.17
CA VAL A 3 7.57 -3.14 -6.45
C VAL A 3 6.62 -2.00 -6.81
N LEU A 4 5.94 -2.13 -7.94
CA LEU A 4 4.93 -1.18 -8.41
C LEU A 4 3.55 -1.83 -8.28
N LEU A 5 2.63 -1.14 -7.61
CA LEU A 5 1.26 -1.59 -7.38
C LEU A 5 0.30 -0.52 -7.87
N ASP A 6 -0.46 -0.82 -8.93
CA ASP A 6 -1.33 0.15 -9.57
C ASP A 6 -2.80 -0.08 -9.20
N ASP A 7 -3.36 0.84 -8.42
CA ASP A 7 -4.76 0.92 -7.95
C ASP A 7 -5.40 -0.37 -7.40
N ILE A 8 -4.57 -1.35 -7.02
CA ILE A 8 -5.07 -2.66 -6.55
C ILE A 8 -5.73 -2.63 -5.18
N MET A 9 -5.61 -1.53 -4.43
CA MET A 9 -6.05 -1.48 -3.04
C MET A 9 -7.58 -1.49 -2.89
N SER A 10 -8.29 -0.98 -3.90
CA SER A 10 -9.75 -0.96 -3.98
C SER A 10 -10.36 -2.36 -4.16
N GLU A 11 -9.61 -3.29 -4.75
CA GLU A 11 -10.01 -4.68 -5.03
C GLU A 11 -9.83 -5.64 -3.83
N LEU A 12 -9.10 -5.22 -2.79
CA LEU A 12 -8.71 -6.08 -1.69
C LEU A 12 -9.56 -5.83 -0.45
N ASP A 13 -9.95 -6.91 0.23
CA ASP A 13 -10.45 -6.84 1.61
C ASP A 13 -9.31 -6.54 2.61
N GLU A 14 -9.66 -6.17 3.83
CA GLU A 14 -8.70 -5.78 4.89
C GLU A 14 -7.64 -6.86 5.16
N ASN A 15 -8.04 -8.15 5.17
CA ASN A 15 -7.14 -9.27 5.43
C ASN A 15 -6.11 -9.43 4.30
N ARG A 16 -6.55 -9.28 3.05
CA ARG A 16 -5.67 -9.35 1.87
C ARG A 16 -4.70 -8.18 1.82
N ARG A 17 -5.16 -6.96 2.13
CA ARG A 17 -4.28 -5.77 2.23
C ARG A 17 -3.18 -5.98 3.27
N HIS A 18 -3.53 -6.48 4.45
CA HIS A 18 -2.57 -6.77 5.51
C HIS A 18 -1.52 -7.80 5.08
N ARG A 19 -1.94 -8.87 4.40
CA ARG A 19 -1.05 -9.90 3.87
C ARG A 19 -0.10 -9.34 2.80
N LEU A 20 -0.61 -8.47 1.93
CA LEU A 20 0.16 -7.78 0.90
C LEU A 20 1.30 -6.93 1.51
N PHE A 21 1.00 -6.14 2.54
CA PHE A 21 2.04 -5.33 3.21
C PHE A 21 3.09 -6.16 3.93
N LYS A 22 2.74 -7.36 4.42
CA LYS A 22 3.71 -8.28 5.01
C LYS A 22 4.67 -8.84 3.96
N LEU A 23 4.17 -9.18 2.77
CA LEU A 23 4.95 -9.73 1.66
C LEU A 23 6.09 -8.78 1.22
N PHE A 24 5.80 -7.48 1.10
CA PHE A 24 6.77 -6.50 0.60
C PHE A 24 7.40 -5.65 1.71
N SER A 25 7.40 -6.15 2.96
CA SER A 25 7.87 -5.39 4.12
C SER A 25 9.36 -5.02 4.10
N GLN A 26 10.15 -5.68 3.24
CA GLN A 26 11.59 -5.46 3.06
C GLN A 26 11.93 -4.77 1.73
N ASP A 27 10.95 -4.58 0.84
CA ASP A 27 11.14 -3.99 -0.48
C ASP A 27 10.69 -2.52 -0.52
N GLN A 28 11.25 -1.76 -1.47
CA GLN A 28 10.72 -0.43 -1.79
C GLN A 28 9.45 -0.59 -2.63
N VAL A 29 8.34 -0.04 -2.15
CA VAL A 29 7.04 -0.12 -2.82
C VAL A 29 6.61 1.27 -3.27
N ILE A 30 6.18 1.38 -4.53
CA ILE A 30 5.44 2.54 -5.05
C ILE A 30 4.03 2.05 -5.37
N LEU A 31 3.03 2.70 -4.79
CA LEU A 31 1.63 2.29 -4.87
C LEU A 31 0.75 3.48 -5.22
N THR A 32 -0.19 3.29 -6.14
CA THR A 32 -1.30 4.20 -6.40
C THR A 32 -2.57 3.65 -5.74
N THR A 33 -3.42 4.55 -5.28
CA THR A 33 -4.72 4.22 -4.66
C THR A 33 -5.63 5.43 -4.74
N ALA A 34 -6.92 5.22 -4.94
CA ALA A 34 -7.93 6.28 -4.92
C ALA A 34 -8.02 6.99 -3.55
N ASP A 35 -7.84 6.25 -2.45
CA ASP A 35 -7.85 6.81 -1.10
C ASP A 35 -6.89 6.09 -0.13
N THR A 36 -6.69 6.70 1.03
CA THR A 36 -5.86 6.13 2.12
C THR A 36 -6.67 5.44 3.21
N ALA A 37 -8.00 5.41 3.12
CA ALA A 37 -8.87 4.84 4.16
C ALA A 37 -8.60 3.34 4.34
N GLY A 38 -8.21 2.67 3.25
CA GLY A 38 -7.84 1.26 3.26
C GLY A 38 -6.43 0.91 3.72
N MET A 39 -5.61 1.91 4.07
CA MET A 39 -4.19 1.74 4.37
C MET A 39 -3.93 1.60 5.87
N GLU A 40 -3.05 0.67 6.25
CA GLU A 40 -2.65 0.55 7.65
C GLU A 40 -1.95 1.83 8.14
N LYS A 41 -2.34 2.33 9.32
CA LYS A 41 -1.76 3.55 9.91
C LYS A 41 -0.24 3.50 10.00
N LYS A 42 0.35 2.33 10.24
CA LYS A 42 1.80 2.13 10.31
C LYS A 42 2.50 2.32 8.95
N VAL A 43 1.81 1.98 7.86
CA VAL A 43 2.29 2.18 6.48
C VAL A 43 2.20 3.66 6.15
N LEU A 44 1.05 4.30 6.42
CA LEU A 44 0.86 5.73 6.18
C LEU A 44 1.88 6.61 6.93
N LYS A 45 2.25 6.24 8.16
CA LYS A 45 3.27 6.96 8.95
C LYS A 45 4.69 6.88 8.36
N LYS A 46 5.00 5.81 7.60
CA LYS A 46 6.31 5.59 6.99
C LYS A 46 6.36 5.99 5.52
N ALA A 47 5.21 6.09 4.88
CA ALA A 47 5.08 6.38 3.46
C ALA A 47 5.26 7.88 3.19
N LYS A 48 5.91 8.19 2.06
CA LYS A 48 5.85 9.51 1.45
C LYS A 48 4.58 9.57 0.59
N ILE A 49 3.59 10.36 1.01
CA ILE A 49 2.33 10.52 0.28
C ILE A 49 2.49 11.68 -0.72
N ILE A 50 2.22 11.39 -2.00
CA ILE A 50 2.16 12.39 -3.07
C ILE A 50 0.71 12.47 -3.50
N LYS A 51 0.12 13.68 -3.44
CA LYS A 51 -1.21 13.95 -4.00
C LYS A 51 -1.03 14.46 -5.42
N LEU A 52 -1.81 13.89 -6.35
CA LEU A 52 -1.89 14.30 -7.74
C LEU A 52 -3.13 15.17 -7.96
#